data_AF-A0A6J3HF44-F1
#
_entry.id   AF-A0A6J3HF44-F1
#
_cell.length_a   1.000
_cell.length_b   1.000
_cell.length_c   1.000
_cell.angle_alpha   90.00
_cell.angle_beta   90.00
_cell.angle_gamma   90.00
#
_symmetry.space_group_name_H-M   'P 1'
#
loop_
_entity.id
_entity.type
_entity.pdbx_description
1 polymer ?
#
loop_
_entity_poly.entity_id
_entity_poly.type
_entity_poly.pdbx_seq_one_letter_code
_entity_poly.pdbx_strand_id
1 'polypeptide(L)'
;METAYFFPLGFSTLSFSWPKYVCVFLSVVWGSWFDHVKGWWKKKDSHPVLYIFYEDIMKVRSLQQDPKCEIRKIMEFLGKNLKEDVLDKIVYNTSFDIMKKNPMTNYLNEITMNHNLSPFLRKGIIGDWKTQFTEAQNKQFNEYYEKNMADTSLSFCMEP
;
A
#
# COMPACT_ATOMS: atom_id res chain seq x y z
N MET A 1 -16.02 -12.62 -12.52
CA MET A 1 -16.20 -11.18 -12.25
C MET A 1 -14.86 -10.51 -12.52
N GLU A 2 -14.78 -9.72 -13.59
CA GLU A 2 -13.58 -8.94 -13.93
C GLU A 2 -13.43 -7.80 -12.91
N THR A 3 -12.25 -7.70 -12.30
CA THR A 3 -11.95 -6.56 -11.41
C THR A 3 -11.60 -5.37 -12.30
N ALA A 4 -12.41 -4.31 -12.24
CA ALA A 4 -12.12 -3.06 -12.92
C ALA A 4 -11.19 -2.20 -12.05
N TYR A 5 -10.11 -1.69 -12.64
CA TYR A 5 -9.15 -0.83 -11.96
C TYR A 5 -9.43 0.63 -12.33
N PHE A 6 -9.61 1.47 -11.31
CA PHE A 6 -10.01 2.86 -11.46
C PHE A 6 -8.87 3.80 -11.04
N PHE A 7 -8.61 4.82 -11.86
CA PHE A 7 -7.86 6.00 -11.42
C PHE A 7 -8.85 7.04 -10.89
N PRO A 8 -8.57 7.71 -9.77
CA PRO A 8 -9.21 8.98 -9.47
C PRO A 8 -8.55 10.05 -10.37
N LEU A 9 -8.83 9.98 -11.67
CA LEU A 9 -8.71 11.14 -12.54
C LEU A 9 -10.01 11.90 -12.38
N GLY A 10 -9.90 13.18 -12.03
CA GLY A 10 -11.05 14.07 -11.95
C GLY A 10 -12.01 13.84 -13.12
N PHE A 11 -13.26 13.57 -12.77
CA PHE A 11 -14.44 13.61 -13.65
C PHE A 11 -14.65 12.51 -14.70
N SER A 12 -13.86 11.42 -14.76
CA SER A 12 -14.28 10.24 -15.55
C SER A 12 -13.67 8.93 -15.03
N THR A 13 -14.53 7.93 -14.79
CA THR A 13 -14.12 6.55 -14.47
C THR A 13 -13.70 5.83 -15.76
N LEU A 14 -12.42 5.97 -16.15
CA LEU A 14 -11.85 5.06 -17.13
C LEU A 14 -11.63 3.71 -16.46
N SER A 15 -12.45 2.72 -16.83
CA SER A 15 -12.21 1.33 -16.46
C SER A 15 -11.26 0.68 -17.45
N PHE A 16 -10.21 0.06 -16.94
CA PHE A 16 -9.31 -0.77 -17.73
C PHE A 16 -9.45 -2.23 -17.33
N SER A 17 -9.37 -3.14 -18.31
CA SER A 17 -9.11 -4.55 -18.02
C SER A 17 -7.74 -4.68 -17.35
N TRP A 18 -7.56 -5.72 -16.54
CA TRP A 18 -6.29 -5.95 -15.86
C TRP A 18 -5.06 -5.93 -16.79
N PRO A 19 -5.04 -6.62 -17.94
CA PRO A 19 -3.89 -6.58 -18.84
C PRO A 19 -3.57 -5.17 -19.35
N LYS A 20 -4.61 -4.38 -19.66
CA LYS A 20 -4.43 -2.99 -20.11
C LYS A 20 -3.94 -2.10 -18.97
N TYR A 21 -4.45 -2.32 -17.75
CA TYR A 21 -4.02 -1.61 -16.55
C TYR A 21 -2.54 -1.84 -16.27
N VAL A 22 -2.05 -3.08 -16.30
CA VAL A 22 -0.62 -3.39 -16.07
C VAL A 22 0.28 -2.64 -17.04
N CYS A 23 -0.12 -2.55 -18.33
CA CYS A 23 0.64 -1.80 -19.32
C CYS A 23 0.68 -0.29 -19.04
N VAL A 24 -0.44 0.32 -18.63
CA VAL A 24 -0.50 1.76 -18.35
C VAL A 24 -0.04 2.13 -16.94
N PHE A 25 0.08 1.15 -16.04
CA PHE A 25 0.54 1.37 -14.66
C PHE A 25 1.98 1.93 -14.62
N LEU A 26 2.78 1.66 -15.64
CA LEU A 26 4.12 2.23 -15.78
C LEU A 26 4.12 3.72 -16.17
N SER A 27 2.95 4.31 -16.45
CA SER A 27 2.79 5.70 -16.93
C SER A 27 1.55 6.37 -16.32
N VAL A 28 1.33 6.19 -15.02
CA VAL A 28 0.15 6.69 -14.32
C VAL A 28 0.21 8.18 -14.04
N VAL A 29 -0.94 8.74 -13.67
CA VAL A 29 -1.23 10.17 -13.42
C VAL A 29 -0.21 10.87 -12.54
N TRP A 30 0.33 10.16 -11.54
CA TRP A 30 1.29 10.70 -10.58
C TRP A 30 2.76 10.36 -10.91
N GLY A 31 3.02 9.89 -12.13
CA GLY A 31 4.34 9.52 -12.61
C GLY A 31 4.75 8.09 -12.30
N SER A 32 6.04 7.81 -12.45
CA SER A 32 6.63 6.49 -12.21
C SER A 32 6.63 6.14 -10.73
N TRP A 33 6.08 4.97 -10.38
CA TRP A 33 6.18 4.42 -9.02
C TRP A 33 7.64 4.31 -8.56
N PHE A 34 8.54 3.90 -9.44
CA PHE A 34 9.97 3.73 -9.16
C PHE A 34 10.62 5.06 -8.76
N ASP A 35 10.35 6.12 -9.51
CA ASP A 35 10.91 7.45 -9.22
C ASP A 35 10.34 7.99 -7.91
N HIS A 36 9.05 7.76 -7.65
CA HIS A 36 8.41 8.15 -6.40
C HIS A 36 9.06 7.49 -5.19
N VAL A 37 9.16 6.15 -5.16
CA VAL A 37 9.71 5.43 -4.00
C VAL A 37 11.21 5.69 -3.82
N LYS A 38 11.99 5.72 -4.91
CA LYS A 38 13.43 6.01 -4.84
C LYS A 38 13.70 7.46 -4.45
N GLY A 39 12.89 8.40 -4.93
CA GLY A 39 13.00 9.82 -4.60
C GLY A 39 12.87 10.05 -3.10
N TRP A 40 11.83 9.50 -2.48
CA TRP A 40 11.63 9.58 -1.02
C TRP A 40 12.68 8.80 -0.23
N TRP A 41 13.10 7.63 -0.72
CA TRP A 41 14.17 6.85 -0.09
C TRP A 41 15.48 7.64 0.01
N LYS A 42 15.87 8.37 -1.03
CA LYS A 42 17.06 9.25 -1.00
C LYS A 42 16.90 10.43 -0.03
N LYS A 43 15.66 10.90 0.19
CA LYS A 43 15.38 12.03 1.08
C LYS A 43 15.43 11.68 2.55
N LYS A 44 15.20 10.41 2.93
CA LYS A 44 15.23 9.97 4.34
C LYS A 44 16.56 10.27 5.05
N ASP A 45 17.67 10.32 4.30
CA ASP A 45 18.99 10.56 4.87
C ASP A 45 19.35 12.05 4.97
N SER A 46 18.55 12.92 4.36
CA SER A 46 18.79 14.38 4.31
C SER A 46 17.69 15.22 4.95
N HIS A 47 16.55 14.61 5.27
CA HIS A 47 15.37 15.27 5.82
C HIS A 47 14.77 14.39 6.92
N PRO A 48 14.05 14.97 7.90
CA PRO A 48 13.32 14.19 8.90
C PRO A 48 12.11 13.52 8.22
N VAL A 49 12.35 12.36 7.60
CA VAL A 49 11.35 11.53 6.93
C VAL A 49 11.43 10.13 7.48
N LEU A 50 10.34 9.65 8.07
CA LEU A 50 10.19 8.25 8.44
C LEU A 50 9.68 7.46 7.25
N TYR A 51 10.53 6.57 6.71
CA TYR A 51 10.17 5.68 5.62
C TYR A 51 9.67 4.34 6.19
N ILE A 52 8.42 3.97 5.90
CA ILE A 52 7.78 2.76 6.43
C ILE A 52 7.27 1.90 5.27
N PHE A 53 7.39 0.59 5.41
CA PHE A 53 6.85 -0.38 4.47
C PHE A 53 5.47 -0.84 4.92
N TYR A 54 4.53 -0.90 3.97
CA TYR A 54 3.20 -1.46 4.23
C TYR A 54 3.31 -2.90 4.74
N GLU A 55 4.25 -3.66 4.19
CA GLU A 55 4.46 -5.05 4.49
C GLU A 55 4.99 -5.27 5.90
N ASP A 56 5.82 -4.37 6.41
CA ASP A 56 6.25 -4.42 7.81
C ASP A 56 5.06 -4.21 8.74
N ILE A 57 4.22 -3.20 8.48
CA ILE A 57 2.98 -2.95 9.26
C ILE A 57 2.06 -4.18 9.23
N MET A 58 1.95 -4.85 8.08
CA MET A 58 1.07 -5.99 7.89
C MET A 58 1.63 -7.29 8.47
N LYS A 59 2.93 -7.57 8.35
CA LYS A 59 3.61 -8.75 8.92
C LYS A 59 3.55 -8.73 10.43
N VAL A 60 3.79 -7.57 11.01
CA VAL A 60 3.69 -7.28 12.44
C VAL A 60 2.30 -7.61 13.00
N ARG A 61 1.25 -7.49 12.17
CA ARG A 61 -0.12 -7.89 12.53
C ARG A 61 -0.39 -9.38 12.34
N SER A 62 0.22 -10.02 11.34
CA SER A 62 -0.04 -11.42 11.00
C SER A 62 0.80 -12.42 11.80
N LEU A 63 2.02 -12.05 12.21
CA LEU A 63 3.00 -13.00 12.76
C LEU A 63 3.06 -13.01 14.30
N GLN A 64 2.21 -12.26 15.00
CA GLN A 64 2.24 -12.09 16.48
C GLN A 64 3.60 -11.61 17.03
N GLN A 65 4.55 -11.26 16.17
CA GLN A 65 5.84 -10.67 16.51
C GLN A 65 5.62 -9.16 16.71
N ASP A 66 5.20 -8.83 17.92
CA ASP A 66 5.01 -7.46 18.44
C ASP A 66 4.27 -6.49 17.49
N PRO A 67 2.92 -6.49 17.45
CA PRO A 67 2.09 -5.63 16.60
C PRO A 67 2.36 -4.12 16.75
N LYS A 68 3.13 -3.73 17.77
CA LYS A 68 3.40 -2.35 18.15
C LYS A 68 4.74 -1.84 17.61
N CYS A 69 5.63 -2.66 17.04
CA CYS A 69 6.98 -2.19 16.67
C CYS A 69 6.95 -1.02 15.67
N GLU A 70 6.16 -1.12 14.59
CA GLU A 70 6.02 -0.01 13.63
C GLU A 70 5.32 1.21 14.23
N ILE A 71 4.36 0.99 15.13
CA ILE A 71 3.69 2.09 15.84
C ILE A 71 4.68 2.80 16.76
N ARG A 72 5.55 2.06 17.46
CA ARG A 72 6.61 2.64 18.30
C ARG A 72 7.62 3.42 17.47
N LYS A 73 8.04 2.92 16.30
CA LYS A 73 8.88 3.70 15.37
C LYS A 73 8.22 5.03 14.97
N ILE A 74 6.92 5.03 14.67
CA ILE A 74 6.17 6.27 14.38
C ILE A 74 6.15 7.20 15.60
N MET A 75 5.98 6.65 16.81
CA MET A 75 5.93 7.45 18.03
C MET A 75 7.28 8.05 18.41
N GLU A 76 8.36 7.28 18.29
CA GLU A 76 9.73 7.75 18.46
C GLU A 76 10.04 8.88 17.48
N PHE A 77 9.69 8.70 16.20
CA PHE A 77 9.88 9.74 15.18
C PHE A 77 9.09 11.02 15.48
N LEU A 78 7.87 10.90 16.02
CA LEU A 78 7.06 12.03 16.44
C LEU A 78 7.46 12.61 17.81
N GLY A 79 8.50 12.08 18.46
CA GLY A 79 8.95 12.50 19.79
C GLY A 79 7.91 12.24 20.89
N LYS A 80 7.06 11.23 20.73
CA LYS A 80 6.00 10.87 21.67
C LYS A 80 6.30 9.56 22.37
N ASN A 81 5.95 9.49 23.65
CA ASN A 81 5.92 8.25 24.40
C ASN A 81 4.46 7.94 24.78
N LEU A 82 4.01 6.72 24.47
CA LEU A 82 2.65 6.27 24.76
C LEU A 82 2.70 5.12 25.75
N LYS A 83 1.70 5.09 26.64
CA LYS A 83 1.47 3.94 27.51
C LYS A 83 1.05 2.73 26.67
N GLU A 84 1.38 1.53 27.16
CA GLU A 84 1.09 0.28 26.47
C GLU A 84 -0.41 0.09 26.18
N ASP A 85 -1.30 0.53 27.09
CA ASP A 85 -2.75 0.44 26.90
C ASP A 85 -3.27 1.33 25.76
N VAL A 86 -2.59 2.46 25.51
CA VAL A 86 -2.89 3.33 24.37
C VAL A 86 -2.39 2.69 23.08
N LEU A 87 -1.21 2.07 23.11
CA LEU A 87 -0.68 1.32 21.96
C LEU A 87 -1.61 0.16 21.58
N ASP A 88 -2.14 -0.58 22.55
CA ASP A 88 -3.12 -1.65 22.31
C ASP A 88 -4.38 -1.12 21.61
N LYS A 89 -4.90 0.03 22.07
CA LYS A 89 -6.05 0.67 21.43
C LYS A 89 -5.73 1.11 20.01
N ILE A 90 -4.53 1.62 19.73
CA ILE A 90 -4.13 2.01 18.37
C ILE A 90 -4.07 0.77 17.48
N VAL A 91 -3.42 -0.31 17.92
CA VAL A 91 -3.35 -1.57 17.18
C VAL A 91 -4.75 -2.09 16.83
N TYR A 92 -5.65 -2.14 17.82
CA TYR A 92 -7.03 -2.60 17.63
C TYR A 92 -7.79 -1.73 16.63
N ASN A 93 -7.85 -0.41 16.87
CA ASN A 93 -8.66 0.50 16.06
C ASN A 93 -8.14 0.67 14.63
N THR A 94 -6.83 0.47 14.42
CA THR A 94 -6.22 0.56 13.08
C THR A 94 -6.14 -0.79 12.38
N SER A 95 -6.63 -1.88 12.98
CA SER A 95 -6.71 -3.18 12.33
C SER A 95 -7.64 -3.13 11.11
N PHE A 96 -7.36 -3.94 10.09
CA PHE A 96 -8.10 -3.90 8.84
C PHE A 96 -9.61 -4.16 9.04
N ASP A 97 -9.95 -5.15 9.87
CA ASP A 97 -11.35 -5.51 10.13
C ASP A 97 -12.12 -4.42 10.87
N ILE A 98 -11.44 -3.69 11.76
CA ILE A 98 -12.05 -2.57 12.49
C ILE A 98 -12.20 -1.35 11.57
N MET A 99 -11.15 -0.99 10.82
CA MET A 99 -11.20 0.12 9.85
C MET A 99 -12.24 -0.12 8.75
N LYS A 100 -12.39 -1.37 8.27
CA LYS A 100 -13.37 -1.73 7.24
C LYS A 100 -14.81 -1.48 7.67
N LYS A 101 -15.10 -1.64 8.97
CA LYS A 101 -16.43 -1.41 9.56
C LYS A 101 -16.66 0.04 9.97
N ASN A 102 -15.61 0.84 10.10
CA ASN A 102 -15.70 2.23 10.57
C ASN A 102 -16.06 3.20 9.42
N PRO A 103 -17.22 3.88 9.46
CA PRO A 103 -17.65 4.84 8.43
C PRO A 103 -16.68 6.00 8.20
N MET A 104 -15.87 6.36 9.20
CA MET A 104 -14.88 7.43 9.10
C MET A 104 -13.63 7.02 8.32
N THR A 105 -13.43 5.73 8.04
CA THR A 105 -12.20 5.21 7.40
C THR A 105 -12.47 4.34 6.18
N ASN A 106 -13.69 3.83 6.00
CA ASN A 106 -14.03 2.92 4.90
C ASN A 106 -14.53 3.61 3.63
N TYR A 107 -14.67 4.93 3.65
CA TYR A 107 -15.09 5.78 2.52
C TYR A 107 -16.49 5.45 1.96
N LEU A 108 -17.34 4.69 2.67
CA LEU A 108 -18.66 4.27 2.14
C LEU A 108 -19.59 5.44 1.76
N ASN A 109 -19.39 6.61 2.35
CA ASN A 109 -20.18 7.80 2.10
C ASN A 109 -19.59 8.71 1.00
N GLU A 110 -18.49 8.32 0.37
CA GLU A 110 -17.78 9.14 -0.61
C GLU A 110 -18.38 8.97 -2.00
N ILE A 111 -19.07 10.01 -2.46
CA ILE A 111 -19.89 10.01 -3.68
C ILE A 111 -19.05 9.74 -4.93
N THR A 112 -17.75 10.02 -4.88
CA THR A 112 -16.82 9.80 -6.00
C THR A 112 -16.39 8.34 -6.16
N MET A 113 -16.74 7.46 -5.22
CA MET A 113 -16.31 6.05 -5.20
C MET A 113 -17.49 5.10 -5.43
N ASN A 114 -17.35 4.18 -6.39
CA ASN A 114 -18.37 3.16 -6.65
C ASN A 114 -18.05 1.85 -5.89
N HIS A 115 -18.57 1.74 -4.67
CA HIS A 115 -18.36 0.59 -3.79
C HIS A 115 -19.03 -0.71 -4.29
N ASN A 116 -19.98 -0.64 -5.24
CA ASN A 116 -20.56 -1.83 -5.86
C ASN A 116 -19.57 -2.54 -6.81
N LEU A 117 -18.59 -1.80 -7.34
CA LEU A 117 -17.55 -2.36 -8.21
C LEU A 117 -16.36 -2.87 -7.38
N SER A 118 -15.90 -2.06 -6.45
CA SER A 118 -14.86 -2.46 -5.51
C SER A 118 -14.94 -1.60 -4.24
N PRO A 119 -14.92 -2.18 -3.03
CA PRO A 119 -14.83 -1.40 -1.81
C PRO A 119 -13.42 -0.78 -1.69
N PHE A 120 -13.35 0.46 -1.16
CA PHE A 120 -12.08 1.15 -0.91
C PHE A 120 -11.12 0.33 -0.04
N LEU A 121 -11.58 -0.16 1.12
CA LEU A 121 -10.86 -1.13 1.94
C LEU A 121 -11.14 -2.56 1.45
N ARG A 122 -10.36 -2.99 0.45
CA ARG A 122 -10.61 -4.22 -0.33
C ARG A 122 -10.27 -5.53 0.41
N LYS A 123 -8.97 -5.86 0.52
CA LYS A 123 -8.50 -7.11 1.12
C LYS A 123 -7.50 -6.94 2.27
N GLY A 124 -6.60 -5.95 2.19
CA GLY A 124 -5.61 -5.71 3.26
C GLY A 124 -4.69 -6.90 3.51
N ILE A 125 -4.11 -7.48 2.44
CA ILE A 125 -3.20 -8.63 2.53
C ILE A 125 -1.98 -8.43 1.62
N ILE A 126 -0.84 -9.00 2.01
CA ILE A 126 0.37 -9.07 1.18
C ILE A 126 0.22 -10.24 0.20
N GLY A 127 0.70 -10.08 -1.04
CA GLY A 127 0.74 -11.16 -2.03
C GLY A 127 -0.53 -11.35 -2.88
N ASP A 128 -1.58 -10.53 -2.69
CA ASP A 128 -2.83 -10.64 -3.47
C ASP A 128 -2.63 -10.48 -4.99
N TRP A 129 -1.53 -9.84 -5.39
CA TRP A 129 -1.16 -9.65 -6.79
C TRP A 129 -1.10 -10.99 -7.56
N LYS A 130 -0.72 -12.09 -6.90
CA LYS A 130 -0.69 -13.43 -7.51
C LYS A 130 -2.04 -13.92 -8.02
N THR A 131 -3.14 -13.36 -7.50
CA THR A 131 -4.50 -13.71 -7.96
C THR A 131 -4.88 -13.04 -9.27
N GLN A 132 -4.09 -12.07 -9.73
CA GLN A 132 -4.39 -11.25 -10.92
C GLN A 132 -3.32 -11.43 -12.00
N PHE A 133 -2.04 -11.47 -11.64
CA PHE A 133 -0.95 -11.62 -12.58
C PHE A 133 -0.94 -13.03 -13.20
N THR A 134 -0.85 -13.10 -14.53
CA THR A 134 -0.38 -14.31 -15.20
C THR A 134 1.13 -14.46 -15.02
N GLU A 135 1.67 -15.67 -15.21
CA GLU A 135 3.12 -15.91 -15.15
C GLU A 135 3.89 -15.03 -16.15
N ALA A 136 3.36 -14.86 -17.37
CA ALA A 136 3.96 -14.01 -18.40
C ALA A 136 3.99 -12.53 -17.97
N GLN A 137 2.89 -12.02 -17.41
CA GLN A 137 2.84 -10.64 -16.90
C GLN A 137 3.80 -10.45 -15.74
N ASN A 138 3.86 -11.40 -14.81
CA ASN A 138 4.75 -11.35 -13.65
C ASN A 138 6.22 -11.32 -14.10
N LYS A 139 6.60 -12.19 -15.03
CA LYS A 139 7.96 -12.22 -15.59
C LYS A 139 8.34 -10.86 -16.20
N GLN A 140 7.49 -10.32 -17.07
CA GLN A 140 7.73 -9.03 -17.70
C GLN A 140 7.84 -7.89 -16.67
N PHE A 141 6.97 -7.89 -15.66
CA PHE A 141 6.99 -6.88 -14.62
C PHE A 141 8.26 -6.98 -13.75
N ASN A 142 8.70 -8.20 -13.42
CA ASN A 142 9.91 -8.42 -12.63
C ASN A 142 11.17 -7.98 -13.37
N GLU A 143 11.30 -8.29 -14.67
CA GLU A 143 12.43 -7.80 -15.49
C GLU A 143 12.47 -6.26 -15.50
N TYR A 144 11.30 -5.61 -15.62
CA TYR A 144 11.21 -4.16 -15.54
C TYR A 144 11.56 -3.63 -14.14
N TYR A 145 11.08 -4.29 -13.09
CA TYR A 145 11.33 -3.94 -11.70
C TYR A 145 12.82 -4.00 -11.35
N GLU A 146 13.48 -5.11 -11.67
CA GLU A 146 14.91 -5.32 -11.42
C GLU A 146 15.75 -4.23 -12.09
N LYS A 147 15.47 -3.94 -13.37
CA LYS A 147 16.17 -2.88 -14.10
C LYS A 147 16.01 -1.51 -13.44
N ASN A 148 14.81 -1.17 -12.97
CA ASN A 148 14.52 0.15 -12.42
C ASN A 148 14.95 0.30 -10.95
N MET A 149 15.15 -0.81 -10.23
CA MET A 149 15.53 -0.83 -8.81
C MET A 149 17.01 -1.19 -8.59
N ALA A 150 17.77 -1.51 -9.64
CA ALA A 150 19.18 -1.91 -9.55
C ALA A 150 20.11 -0.84 -8.94
N ASP A 151 19.73 0.44 -8.98
CA ASP A 151 20.53 1.57 -8.49
C ASP A 151 20.23 1.99 -7.04
N THR A 152 19.44 1.21 -6.31
CA THR A 152 19.02 1.53 -4.94
C THR A 152 19.20 0.36 -3.98
N SER A 153 19.44 0.68 -2.71
CA SER A 153 19.39 -0.29 -1.61
C SER A 153 17.96 -0.60 -1.13
N LEU A 154 16.96 0.09 -1.69
CA LEU A 154 15.56 -0.09 -1.35
C LEU A 154 15.07 -1.48 -1.79
N SER A 155 14.62 -2.28 -0.82
CA SER A 155 14.07 -3.61 -1.05
C SER A 155 12.66 -3.70 -0.50
N PHE A 156 11.74 -4.23 -1.29
CA PHE A 156 10.34 -4.46 -0.92
C PHE A 156 10.09 -5.95 -0.72
N CYS A 157 9.23 -6.29 0.23
CA CYS A 157 8.84 -7.67 0.46
C CYS A 157 7.51 -7.98 -0.23
N MET A 158 7.54 -8.66 -1.37
CA MET A 158 6.32 -8.88 -2.17
C MET A 158 5.43 -10.03 -1.65
N GLU A 159 5.90 -10.74 -0.63
CA GLU A 159 5.30 -11.96 -0.09
C GLU A 159 5.40 -12.00 1.46
N PRO A 160 4.50 -12.70 2.15
CA PRO A 160 4.55 -12.86 3.61
C PRO A 160 5.87 -13.43 4.14
#